data_AF-A0A147BJC2-F1
#
_entry.id   AF-A0A147BJC2-F1
#
_cell.length_a   1.000
_cell.length_b   1.000
_cell.length_c   1.000
_cell.angle_alpha   90.00
_cell.angle_beta   90.00
_cell.angle_gamma   90.00
#
_symmetry.space_group_name_H-M   'P 1'
#
loop_
_entity.id
_entity.type
_entity.pdbx_description
1 polymer ?
#
loop_
_entity_poly.entity_id
_entity_poly.type
_entity_poly.pdbx_seq_one_letter_code
_entity_poly.pdbx_strand_id
1 'polypeptide(L)'
;MLVLDSFLGHITDRVKKAVSNAGCDLIIIPGGITSILQPFDVVLNKPFKDRMRLFYEWMSQDDNPKTPTGRVKHTSLSTVAQWVNDA
;
A
#
# COMPACT_ATOMS: atom_id res chain seq x y z
N MET A 1 20.04 -8.91 -4.00
CA MET A 1 18.72 -9.55 -4.15
C MET A 1 17.64 -8.51 -3.93
N LEU A 2 16.71 -8.37 -4.86
CA LEU A 2 15.56 -7.47 -4.84
C LEU A 2 14.29 -8.31 -5.04
N VAL A 3 13.38 -8.25 -4.07
CA VAL A 3 12.13 -9.02 -4.08
C VAL A 3 10.97 -8.07 -4.39
N LEU A 4 10.25 -8.33 -5.48
CA LEU A 4 9.10 -7.52 -5.93
C LEU A 4 7.88 -8.41 -6.15
N ASP A 5 6.69 -7.82 -6.16
CA ASP A 5 5.47 -8.50 -6.57
C ASP A 5 5.44 -8.73 -8.09
N SER A 6 4.45 -9.52 -8.54
CA SER A 6 4.24 -9.81 -9.95
C SER A 6 3.61 -8.65 -10.75
N PHE A 7 3.77 -7.40 -10.33
CA PHE A 7 3.31 -6.26 -11.10
C PHE A 7 4.02 -6.23 -12.46
N LEU A 8 3.25 -6.05 -13.55
CA LEU A 8 3.78 -6.14 -14.91
C LEU A 8 4.93 -5.15 -15.18
N GLY A 9 4.92 -3.99 -14.53
CA GLY A 9 6.03 -3.03 -14.62
C GLY A 9 7.36 -3.58 -14.08
N HIS A 10 7.33 -4.44 -13.06
CA HIS A 10 8.52 -5.05 -12.46
C HIS A 10 9.13 -6.16 -13.30
N ILE A 11 8.36 -6.76 -14.23
CA ILE A 11 8.77 -7.94 -15.00
C ILE A 11 9.33 -7.56 -16.39
N THR A 12 9.33 -6.26 -16.73
CA THR A 12 9.85 -5.78 -18.02
C THR A 12 11.34 -6.07 -18.19
N ASP A 13 11.78 -6.29 -19.44
CA ASP A 13 13.20 -6.53 -19.73
C ASP A 13 14.09 -5.36 -19.33
N ARG A 14 13.56 -4.13 -19.41
CA ARG A 14 14.24 -2.93 -18.93
C ARG A 14 14.53 -3.01 -17.43
N VAL A 15 13.55 -3.41 -16.62
CA VAL A 15 13.73 -3.56 -15.17
C VAL A 15 14.70 -4.70 -14.85
N LYS A 16 14.53 -5.87 -15.47
CA LYS A 16 15.46 -7.00 -15.30
C LYS A 16 16.90 -6.61 -15.59
N LYS A 17 17.14 -5.93 -16.71
CA LYS A 17 18.47 -5.45 -17.11
C LYS A 17 19.02 -4.42 -16.12
N ALA A 18 18.20 -3.48 -15.66
CA ALA A 18 18.62 -2.49 -14.68
C ALA A 18 19.04 -3.13 -13.34
N VAL A 19 18.25 -4.09 -12.84
CA VAL A 19 18.53 -4.80 -11.59
C VAL A 19 19.80 -5.67 -11.71
N SER A 20 19.96 -6.37 -12.84
CA SER A 20 21.17 -7.14 -13.13
C SER A 20 22.42 -6.25 -13.24
N ASN A 21 22.33 -5.10 -13.94
CA ASN A 21 23.42 -4.13 -14.04
C ASN A 21 23.82 -3.54 -12.68
N ALA A 22 22.88 -3.48 -11.73
CA ALA A 22 23.13 -3.09 -10.35
C ALA A 22 23.72 -4.23 -9.49
N GLY A 23 24.04 -5.39 -10.08
CA GLY A 23 24.59 -6.53 -9.36
C GLY A 23 23.59 -7.23 -8.44
N CYS A 24 22.30 -7.09 -8.70
CA CYS A 24 21.24 -7.68 -7.88
C CYS A 24 20.51 -8.80 -8.62
N ASP A 25 20.14 -9.85 -7.89
CA ASP A 25 19.15 -10.82 -8.36
C ASP A 25 17.74 -10.28 -8.19
N LEU A 26 16.91 -10.40 -9.21
CA LEU A 26 15.48 -10.06 -9.14
C LEU A 26 14.66 -11.31 -8.81
N ILE A 27 13.87 -11.26 -7.74
CA ILE A 27 12.92 -12.31 -7.34
C ILE A 27 11.51 -11.75 -7.44
N ILE A 28 10.63 -12.47 -8.14
CA ILE A 28 9.22 -12.12 -8.30
C ILE A 28 8.37 -13.02 -7.40
N ILE A 29 7.57 -12.41 -6.53
CA ILE A 29 6.57 -13.11 -5.73
C ILE A 29 5.34 -13.39 -6.61
N PRO A 30 4.87 -14.64 -6.67
CA PRO A 30 3.63 -14.99 -7.35
C PRO A 30 2.43 -14.14 -6.89
N GLY A 31 1.50 -13.88 -7.80
CA GLY A 31 0.26 -13.18 -7.47
C GLY A 31 -0.55 -13.93 -6.40
N GLY A 32 -1.20 -13.17 -5.52
CA GLY A 32 -2.10 -13.72 -4.49
C GLY A 32 -1.42 -14.11 -3.17
N ILE A 33 -0.08 -14.11 -3.09
CA ILE A 33 0.67 -14.44 -1.86
C ILE A 33 1.54 -13.30 -1.35
N THR A 34 1.39 -12.10 -1.92
CA THR A 34 2.12 -10.89 -1.53
C THR A 34 1.94 -10.55 -0.05
N SER A 35 0.72 -10.70 0.48
CA SER A 35 0.40 -10.45 1.90
C SER A 35 1.05 -11.44 2.87
N ILE A 36 1.69 -12.50 2.37
CA ILE A 36 2.33 -13.56 3.16
C ILE A 36 3.85 -13.53 2.95
N LEU A 37 4.29 -13.36 1.70
CA LEU A 37 5.70 -13.52 1.32
C LEU A 37 6.44 -12.20 1.10
N GLN A 38 5.76 -11.08 0.85
CA GLN A 38 6.45 -9.82 0.58
C GLN A 38 6.87 -9.16 1.91
N PRO A 39 8.18 -9.07 2.22
CA PRO A 39 8.63 -8.54 3.51
C PRO A 39 8.15 -7.10 3.74
N PHE A 40 8.09 -6.31 2.66
CA PHE A 40 7.60 -4.94 2.72
C PHE A 40 6.12 -4.88 3.13
N ASP A 41 5.27 -5.78 2.64
CA ASP A 41 3.85 -5.79 3.02
C ASP A 41 3.59 -6.40 4.39
N VAL A 42 4.35 -7.42 4.78
CA VAL A 42 4.16 -8.15 6.04
C VAL A 42 4.73 -7.39 7.24
N VAL A 43 5.87 -6.72 7.07
CA VAL A 43 6.63 -6.14 8.19
C VAL A 43 6.58 -4.62 8.19
N LEU A 44 6.91 -3.98 7.07
CA LEU A 44 7.10 -2.53 7.04
C LEU A 44 5.80 -1.75 6.81
N ASN A 45 5.02 -2.16 5.82
CA ASN A 45 3.74 -1.54 5.52
C ASN A 45 2.65 -1.94 6.49
N LYS A 46 2.74 -3.12 7.11
CA LYS A 46 1.71 -3.64 8.02
C LYS A 46 1.34 -2.64 9.13
N PRO A 47 2.28 -2.12 9.95
CA PRO A 47 1.92 -1.16 11.00
C PRO A 47 1.28 0.11 10.42
N PHE A 48 1.76 0.61 9.29
CA PHE A 48 1.16 1.75 8.61
C PHE A 48 -0.27 1.47 8.14
N LYS A 49 -0.50 0.33 7.47
CA LYS A 49 -1.82 -0.12 6.99
C LYS A 49 -2.78 -0.39 8.15
N ASP A 50 -2.28 -0.93 9.26
CA ASP A 50 -3.07 -1.16 10.47
C ASP A 50 -3.53 0.16 11.08
N ARG A 51 -2.69 1.20 11.12
CA ARG A 51 -3.10 2.54 11.55
C ARG A 51 -4.05 3.22 10.57
N MET A 52 -3.90 2.95 9.27
CA MET A 52 -4.86 3.38 8.25
C MET A 52 -6.24 2.74 8.38
N ARG A 53 -6.37 1.67 9.17
CA ARG A 53 -7.68 1.10 9.50
C ARG A 53 -8.63 2.12 10.11
N LEU A 54 -8.12 3.07 10.90
CA LEU A 54 -8.92 4.17 11.46
C LEU A 54 -9.61 5.01 10.39
N PHE A 55 -8.95 5.22 9.24
CA PHE A 55 -9.56 5.93 8.12
C PHE A 55 -10.72 5.14 7.49
N TYR A 56 -10.59 3.81 7.38
CA TYR A 56 -11.66 2.96 6.87
C TYR A 56 -12.83 2.85 7.85
N GLU A 57 -12.53 2.75 9.15
CA GLU A 57 -13.53 2.77 10.22
C GLU A 57 -14.28 4.10 10.22
N TRP A 58 -13.56 5.22 10.14
CA TRP A 58 -14.16 6.54 9.97
C TRP A 58 -15.08 6.57 8.74
N MET A 59 -14.62 6.19 7.54
CA MET A 59 -15.45 6.20 6.32
C MET A 59 -16.73 5.35 6.42
N SER A 60 -16.73 4.34 7.29
CA SER A 60 -17.87 3.44 7.49
C SER A 60 -18.94 4.02 8.42
N GLN A 61 -18.68 5.17 9.07
CA GLN A 61 -19.63 5.84 9.94
C GLN A 61 -20.72 6.56 9.14
N ASP A 62 -21.98 6.44 9.59
CA ASP A 62 -23.15 7.00 8.90
C ASP A 62 -23.30 8.52 9.03
N ASP A 63 -22.70 9.10 10.06
CA ASP A 63 -22.73 10.53 10.42
C ASP A 63 -21.73 11.38 9.63
N ASN A 64 -20.91 10.75 8.79
CA ASN A 64 -19.95 11.46 7.96
C ASN A 64 -20.60 12.51 7.06
N PRO A 65 -20.00 13.69 6.90
CA PRO A 65 -20.50 14.72 6.01
C PRO A 65 -20.68 14.18 4.59
N LYS A 66 -21.87 14.37 4.00
CA LYS A 66 -22.17 13.92 2.63
C LYS A 66 -22.13 15.09 1.64
N THR A 67 -21.75 14.81 0.39
CA THR A 67 -21.92 15.72 -0.75
C THR A 67 -23.42 15.87 -1.06
N PRO A 68 -23.83 16.87 -1.85
CA PRO A 68 -25.22 16.98 -2.32
C PRO A 68 -25.71 15.73 -3.06
N THR A 69 -24.79 14.93 -3.62
CA THR A 69 -25.06 13.66 -4.30
C THR A 69 -25.03 12.44 -3.38
N GLY A 70 -24.93 12.63 -2.07
CA GLY A 70 -24.99 11.56 -1.06
C GLY A 70 -23.68 10.79 -0.82
N ARG A 71 -22.56 11.21 -1.41
CA ARG A 71 -21.24 10.56 -1.20
C ARG A 71 -20.57 11.10 0.06
N VAL A 72 -19.81 10.27 0.78
CA VAL A 72 -18.98 10.75 1.90
C VAL A 72 -17.99 11.81 1.39
N LYS A 73 -17.92 12.96 2.06
CA LYS A 73 -16.93 14.00 1.77
C LYS A 73 -15.55 13.51 2.19
N HIS A 74 -14.56 13.80 1.37
CA HIS A 74 -13.18 13.44 1.69
C HIS A 74 -12.68 14.23 2.90
N THR A 75 -12.05 13.55 3.87
CA THR A 75 -11.30 14.24 4.93
C THR A 75 -9.95 14.72 4.39
N SER A 76 -9.33 15.69 5.06
CA SER A 76 -8.05 16.24 4.60
C SER A 76 -6.90 15.24 4.82
N LEU A 77 -5.88 15.25 3.96
CA LEU A 77 -4.70 14.38 4.12
C LEU A 77 -3.96 14.65 5.43
N SER A 78 -3.96 15.90 5.94
CA SER A 78 -3.36 16.23 7.23
C SER A 78 -4.12 15.58 8.39
N THR A 79 -5.45 15.55 8.34
CA THR A 79 -6.28 14.83 9.32
C THR A 79 -5.97 13.33 9.30
N VAL A 80 -5.90 12.73 8.10
CA VAL A 80 -5.53 11.31 7.95
C VAL A 80 -4.14 11.02 8.50
N ALA A 81 -3.16 11.87 8.20
CA ALA A 81 -1.80 11.73 8.70
C ALA A 81 -1.73 11.84 10.23
N GLN A 82 -2.53 12.74 10.82
CA GLN A 82 -2.63 12.87 12.28
C GLN A 82 -3.17 11.58 12.91
N TRP A 83 -4.21 10.96 12.34
CA TRP A 83 -4.72 9.67 12.82
C TRP A 83 -3.66 8.56 12.78
N VAL A 84 -2.83 8.52 11.72
CA VAL A 84 -1.72 7.55 11.63
C VAL A 84 -0.63 7.85 12.63
N ASN A 85 -0.38 9.13 12.91
CA ASN A 85 0.64 9.52 13.87
C ASN A 85 0.24 9.18 15.32
N ASP A 86 -1.04 9.34 15.63
CA ASP A 86 -1.57 9.20 16.99
C ASP A 86 -1.95 7.76 17.38
N ALA A 87 -2.02 6.85 16.40
CA ALA A 87 -2.26 5.41 16.59
C ALA A 87 -0.96 4.63 16.89
#